data_AF-A0A660MPQ0-F1
#
_entry.id   AF-A0A660MPQ0-F1
#
_cell.length_a   1.000
_cell.length_b   1.000
_cell.length_c   1.000
_cell.angle_alpha   90.00
_cell.angle_beta   90.00
_cell.angle_gamma   90.00
#
_symmetry.space_group_name_H-M   'P 1'
#
loop_
_entity.id
_entity.type
_entity.pdbx_description
1 polymer ?
#
loop_
_entity_poly.entity_id
_entity_poly.type
_entity_poly.pdbx_seq_one_letter_code
_entity_poly.pdbx_strand_id
1 'polypeptide(L)' 'MKIKASKPFTHAGQTVNTGDVIDVPVDAAAWLMTQGVAEEEKKNSTGRVYGNTPEEAVPG' A
#
# COMPACT_ATOMS: atom_id res chain seq x y z
N MET A 1 7.70 5.65 -5.41
CA MET A 1 6.73 4.63 -4.92
C MET A 1 5.84 5.31 -3.92
N LYS A 2 4.53 5.12 -4.01
CA LYS A 2 3.60 5.80 -3.12
C LYS A 2 3.35 5.00 -1.86
N ILE A 3 3.45 5.67 -0.73
CA ILE A 3 3.12 5.11 0.59
C ILE A 3 2.13 6.03 1.28
N LYS A 4 1.25 5.43 2.07
CA LYS A 4 0.34 6.14 2.96
C LYS A 4 0.94 6.14 4.36
N ALA A 5 1.10 7.31 4.96
CA ALA A 5 1.56 7.43 6.33
C ALA A 5 0.51 6.86 7.30
N SER A 6 0.90 5.92 8.15
CA SER A 6 0.04 5.39 9.22
C SER A 6 0.27 6.17 10.52
N LYS A 7 1.42 6.82 10.66
CA LYS A 7 1.81 7.66 11.80
C LYS A 7 2.41 8.97 11.30
N PRO A 8 2.39 10.05 12.10
CA PRO A 8 3.07 11.28 11.74
C PRO A 8 4.59 11.10 11.77
N PHE A 9 5.28 11.54 10.72
CA PHE A 9 6.75 11.57 10.65
C PHE A 9 7.24 12.80 9.90
N THR A 10 8.54 13.09 10.00
CA THR A 10 9.18 14.18 9.24
C THR A 10 10.02 13.59 8.12
N HIS A 11 9.76 13.99 6.88
CA HIS A 11 10.54 13.59 5.71
C HIS A 11 10.95 14.83 4.91
N ALA A 12 12.26 14.96 4.63
CA ALA A 12 12.82 16.12 3.90
C ALA A 12 12.43 17.50 4.50
N GLY A 13 12.26 17.59 5.82
CA GLY A 13 11.83 18.82 6.50
C GLY A 13 10.33 19.13 6.40
N GLN A 14 9.54 18.24 5.79
CA GLN A 14 8.09 18.32 5.77
C GLN A 14 7.49 17.33 6.77
N THR A 15 6.52 17.80 7.56
CA THR A 15 5.71 16.94 8.41
C THR A 15 4.68 16.22 7.55
N VAL A 16 4.75 14.90 7.56
CA VAL A 16 3.80 13.99 6.92
C VAL A 16 2.87 13.50 8.01
N ASN A 17 1.57 13.74 7.87
CA ASN A 17 0.57 13.35 8.85
C ASN A 17 0.00 11.97 8.53
N THR A 18 -0.62 11.32 9.51
CA THR A 18 -1.35 10.08 9.28
C THR A 18 -2.41 10.28 8.20
N GLY A 19 -2.40 9.41 7.19
CA GLY A 19 -3.29 9.46 6.03
C GLY A 19 -2.67 10.12 4.80
N ASP A 20 -1.58 10.88 4.95
CA ASP A 20 -0.91 11.52 3.83
C ASP A 20 -0.28 10.47 2.92
N VAL A 21 -0.46 10.66 1.62
CA VAL A 21 0.16 9.83 0.58
C VAL A 21 1.33 10.59 -0.01
N ILE A 22 2.53 10.07 0.20
CA ILE A 22 3.77 10.66 -0.32
C ILE A 22 4.43 9.70 -1.31
N ASP A 23 5.15 10.26 -2.29
CA ASP A 23 6.03 9.47 -3.15
C ASP A 23 7.44 9.48 -2.58
N VAL A 24 7.97 8.30 -2.30
CA VAL A 24 9.33 8.09 -1.78
C VAL A 24 10.03 7.00 -2.60
N PRO A 25 11.37 6.96 -2.60
CA PRO A 25 12.12 5.85 -3.20
C PRO A 25 11.78 4.53 -2.50
N VAL A 26 11.89 3.42 -3.25
CA VAL A 26 11.50 2.07 -2.78
C VAL A 26 12.24 1.67 -1.51
N ASP A 27 13.54 1.96 -1.42
CA ASP A 27 14.35 1.69 -0.23
C ASP A 27 13.84 2.43 1.00
N ALA A 28 13.45 3.70 0.85
CA ALA A 28 12.87 4.50 1.93
C ALA A 28 11.46 4.02 2.30
N ALA A 29 10.63 3.66 1.31
CA ALA A 29 9.32 3.06 1.55
C ALA A 29 9.43 1.78 2.39
N ALA A 30 10.31 0.86 1.99
CA ALA A 30 10.54 -0.40 2.71
C ALA A 30 10.99 -0.16 4.16
N TRP A 31 11.86 0.82 4.38
CA TRP A 31 12.28 1.21 5.73
C TRP A 31 11.10 1.79 6.54
N LEU A 32 10.33 2.72 5.98
CA LEU A 32 9.16 3.32 6.66
C LEU A 32 8.06 2.30 6.99
N MET A 33 7.87 1.31 6.12
CA MET A 33 6.98 0.17 6.36
C MET A 33 7.48 -0.76 7.45
N THR A 34 8.79 -1.04 7.47
CA THR A 34 9.43 -1.86 8.51
C THR A 34 9.31 -1.20 9.88
N GLN A 35 9.40 0.13 9.94
CA GLN A 35 9.17 0.89 11.17
C GLN A 35 7.68 0.96 11.57
N GLY A 36 6.75 0.53 10.70
CA GLY A 36 5.32 0.62 10.93
C GLY A 36 4.83 2.07 11.04
N VAL A 37 5.46 2.99 10.29
CA VAL A 37 5.02 4.39 10.17
C VAL A 37 4.33 4.67 8.83
N ALA A 38 4.45 3.77 7.86
CA ALA A 38 3.79 3.88 6.57
C ALA A 38 3.36 2.52 6.01
N GLU A 39 2.39 2.55 5.11
CA GLU A 39 1.83 1.41 4.40
C GLU A 39 1.94 1.63 2.89
N GLU A 40 1.93 0.54 2.11
CA GLU A 40 1.98 0.65 0.65
C GLU A 40 0.70 1.34 0.18
N GLU A 41 0.83 2.47 -0.54
CA GLU A 41 -0.30 3.00 -1.29
C GLU A 41 -0.40 2.21 -2.57
N LYS A 42 -0.93 1.00 -2.43
CA LYS A 42 -1.35 0.22 -3.57
C LYS A 42 -2.57 0.92 -4.12
N LYS A 43 -2.33 1.84 -5.07
CA LYS A 43 -3.36 2.25 -6.02
C LYS A 43 -4.03 0.96 -6.41
N ASN A 44 -5.33 0.89 -6.17
CA ASN A 44 -6.16 -0.23 -6.57
C ASN A 44 -6.02 -0.41 -8.09
N SER A 45 -4.96 -1.08 -8.54
CA SER A 45 -5.00 -1.94 -9.69
C SER A 45 -5.97 -3.01 -9.27
N THR A 46 -7.24 -2.71 -9.51
CA THR A 46 -8.30 -3.65 -9.72
C THR A 46 -7.81 -4.58 -10.83
N GLY A 47 -6.97 -5.56 -10.48
CA GLY A 47 -7.35 -6.92 -10.85
C GLY A 47 -8.63 -7.12 -10.05
N ARG A 48 -9.84 -6.98 -10.61
CA ARG A 48 -10.28 -7.86 -11.70
C ARG A 48 -9.49 -9.15 -11.60
N VAL A 49 -9.75 -9.90 -10.52
CA VAL A 49 -9.88 -11.34 -10.63
C VAL A 49 -11.03 -11.58 -11.63
N TYR A 50 -10.75 -11.33 -12.91
CA TYR A 50 -11.46 -11.89 -14.04
C TYR A 50 -10.46 -12.85 -14.69
N GLY A 51 -9.96 -13.77 -13.88
CA GLY A 51 -9.47 -15.06 -14.32
C GLY A 51 -10.57 -16.06 -13.98
N ASN A 52 -11.44 -16.29 -14.95
CA ASN A 52 -12.44 -17.35 -14.97
C ASN A 52 -11.80 -18.69 -14.59
N THR A 53 -12.24 -19.34 -13.51
CA THR A 53 -12.35 -20.81 -13.52
C THR A 53 -13.84 -21.10 -13.36
N PRO A 54 -14.48 -21.75 -14.36
CA PRO A 54 -15.90 -22.06 -14.32
C PRO A 54 -16.14 -23.25 -13.38
N GLU A 55 -17.40 -23.39 -12.97
CA GLU A 55 -18.02 -24.50 -12.22
C GLU A 55 -17.21 -25.81 -12.12
N GLU A 56 -16.98 -26.29 -10.89
CA GLU A 56 -17.10 -27.72 -10.63
C GLU A 56 -17.83 -27.97 -9.31
N ALA A 57 -19.11 -28.31 -9.48
CA ALA A 57 -19.92 -29.24 -8.71
C ALA A 57 -20.08 -29.02 -7.19
N VAL A 58 -21.28 -28.59 -6.83
CA VAL A 58 -22.01 -29.21 -5.72
C VAL A 58 -22.26 -30.68 -6.10
N PRO A 59 -21.96 -31.64 -5.22
CA PRO A 59 -22.88 -32.75 -5.08
C PRO A 59 -23.30 -32.93 -3.61
N GLY A 60 -24.63 -32.94 -3.44
CA GLY A 60 -25.39 -33.83 -2.55
C GLY A 60 -25.05 -33.86 -1.08
#